data_AF-J5PQA8-F1
#
_entry.id   AF-J5PQA8-F1
#
_cell.length_a   1.000
_cell.length_b   1.000
_cell.length_c   1.000
_cell.angle_alpha   90.00
_cell.angle_beta   90.00
_cell.angle_gamma   90.00
#
_symmetry.space_group_name_H-M   'P 1'
#
loop_
_entity.id
_entity.type
_entity.pdbx_description
1 polymer ?
#
loop_
_entity_poly.entity_id
_entity_poly.type
_entity_poly.pdbx_seq_one_letter_code
_entity_poly.pdbx_strand_id
1 'polypeptide(L)'
;MSEEFIAASTLAKSLEFAQGNDFHAILTTLRSPAYINEQLLKSELGFLVTKILKLLRSSNDFDLWKGCHTSVVVCAYNPLILSAHGGQLLAAIYSKLEQKTSFYSSVISSSHGKELFNTLVSSMAIIIDLTKNKPTLSREALVPKLKAIIPTLITLSQYEPKLVLPVLQKILKRNNTTFKPFINKFRTVLTNLIISDYASLDSKTQKSVCENFAYLHLLKIQVSNTNDDETQAHHKVYPDANWRTGLLSILSQFKPIIQLCEEILDLNKIMNYRN
;
A
#
# COMPACT_ATOMS: atom_id res chain seq x y z
N MET A 1 34.12 17.11 -7.29
CA MET A 1 33.47 18.42 -7.42
C MET A 1 32.87 18.75 -6.07
N SER A 2 33.32 19.82 -5.43
CA SER A 2 32.74 20.32 -4.19
C SER A 2 31.33 20.83 -4.50
N GLU A 3 30.29 20.14 -4.02
CA GLU A 3 28.93 20.67 -4.06
C GLU A 3 28.90 21.94 -3.19
N GLU A 4 28.73 23.11 -3.81
CA GLU A 4 28.42 24.33 -3.07
C GLU A 4 27.15 24.09 -2.26
N PHE A 5 27.21 24.35 -0.95
CA PHE A 5 26.06 24.20 -0.08
C PHE A 5 25.00 25.25 -0.44
N ILE A 6 23.90 24.80 -1.05
CA ILE A 6 22.74 25.66 -1.31
C ILE A 6 21.85 25.62 -0.08
N ALA A 7 21.52 26.79 0.48
CA ALA A 7 20.65 26.86 1.66
C ALA A 7 19.27 26.21 1.39
N ALA A 8 18.82 25.34 2.30
CA ALA A 8 17.55 24.62 2.12
C ALA A 8 16.34 25.59 2.14
N SER A 9 16.51 26.73 2.80
CA SER A 9 15.55 27.84 2.81
C SER A 9 15.32 28.45 1.42
N THR A 10 16.37 28.55 0.60
CA THR A 10 16.28 29.01 -0.80
C THR A 10 15.54 28.00 -1.66
N LEU A 11 15.91 26.72 -1.56
CA LEU A 11 15.23 25.64 -2.28
C LEU A 11 13.74 25.58 -1.93
N ALA A 12 13.39 25.77 -0.65
CA ALA A 12 12.01 25.78 -0.18
C ALA A 12 11.16 26.92 -0.77
N LYS A 13 11.75 28.10 -1.02
CA LYS A 13 11.08 29.22 -1.69
C LYS A 13 10.85 28.92 -3.17
N SER A 14 11.87 28.39 -3.84
CA SER A 14 11.80 28.05 -5.26
C SER A 14 10.82 26.91 -5.54
N LEU A 15 10.63 25.99 -4.59
CA LEU A 15 9.74 24.83 -4.73
C LEU A 15 8.29 25.19 -5.09
N GLU A 16 7.78 26.31 -4.58
CA GLU A 16 6.42 26.77 -4.87
C GLU A 16 6.22 27.06 -6.36
N PHE A 17 7.22 27.64 -7.01
CA PHE A 17 7.13 28.10 -8.41
C PHE A 17 7.85 27.19 -9.41
N ALA A 18 8.69 26.27 -8.93
CA ALA A 18 9.51 25.41 -9.77
C ALA A 18 8.67 24.56 -10.74
N GLN A 19 9.21 24.41 -11.96
CA GLN A 19 8.66 23.64 -13.06
C GLN A 19 9.75 22.76 -13.68
N GLY A 20 9.36 21.65 -14.32
CA GLY A 20 10.23 20.83 -15.18
C GLY A 20 11.66 20.59 -14.63
N ASN A 21 12.65 21.09 -15.36
CA ASN A 21 14.07 20.91 -15.05
C ASN A 21 14.49 21.53 -13.72
N ASP A 22 13.94 22.70 -13.35
CA ASP A 22 14.26 23.37 -12.10
C ASP A 22 13.79 22.54 -10.91
N PHE A 23 12.60 21.95 -11.02
CA PHE A 23 12.09 21.04 -10.00
C PHE A 23 12.98 19.79 -9.87
N HIS A 24 13.42 19.22 -10.99
CA HIS A 24 14.33 18.08 -10.98
C HIS A 24 15.70 18.41 -10.35
N ALA A 25 16.23 19.60 -10.64
CA ALA A 25 17.46 20.11 -10.02
C ALA A 25 17.29 20.25 -8.50
N ILE A 26 16.19 20.86 -8.03
CA ILE A 26 15.88 20.97 -6.60
C ILE A 26 15.84 19.59 -5.94
N LEU A 27 15.15 18.62 -6.53
CA LEU A 27 15.10 17.26 -6.00
C LEU A 27 16.49 16.63 -5.93
N THR A 28 17.32 16.84 -6.95
CA THR A 28 18.69 16.31 -6.99
C THR A 28 19.55 16.92 -5.89
N THR A 29 19.50 18.23 -5.71
CA THR A 29 20.22 18.93 -4.64
C THR A 29 19.80 18.41 -3.26
N LEU A 30 18.49 18.25 -3.01
CA LEU A 30 17.97 17.75 -1.72
C LEU A 30 18.40 16.31 -1.36
N ARG A 31 18.99 15.56 -2.29
CA ARG A 31 19.60 14.25 -2.01
C ARG A 31 20.98 14.35 -1.36
N SER A 32 21.62 15.52 -1.42
CA SER A 32 22.97 15.70 -0.88
C SER A 32 23.00 15.42 0.63
N PRO A 33 23.97 14.63 1.12
CA PRO A 33 24.11 14.36 2.54
C PRO A 33 24.49 15.61 3.36
N ALA A 34 24.86 16.71 2.69
CA ALA A 34 25.17 17.99 3.34
C ALA A 34 24.01 18.55 4.19
N TYR A 35 22.76 18.15 3.92
CA TYR A 35 21.59 18.56 4.69
C TYR A 35 21.33 17.74 5.95
N ILE A 36 22.13 16.71 6.24
CA ILE A 36 21.98 15.88 7.44
C ILE A 36 22.76 16.54 8.59
N ASN A 37 22.22 17.65 9.10
CA ASN A 37 22.78 18.37 10.25
C ASN A 37 21.65 18.78 11.21
N GLU A 38 21.77 18.39 12.48
CA GLU A 38 20.78 18.67 13.52
C GLU A 38 20.52 20.16 13.75
N GLN A 39 21.54 21.01 13.52
CA GLN A 39 21.41 22.46 13.64
C GLN A 39 20.46 23.04 12.57
N LEU A 40 20.37 22.40 11.41
CA LEU A 40 19.48 22.81 10.32
C LEU A 40 18.03 22.38 10.56
N LEU A 41 17.80 21.39 11.43
CA LEU A 41 16.48 20.78 11.63
C LEU A 41 15.43 21.80 12.10
N LYS A 42 15.79 22.63 13.08
CA LYS A 42 14.89 23.63 13.67
C LYS A 42 14.76 24.92 12.85
N SER A 43 15.67 25.15 11.92
CA SER A 43 15.71 26.37 11.09
C SER A 43 15.24 26.07 9.67
N GLU A 44 16.15 25.71 8.78
CA GLU A 44 15.87 25.62 7.35
C GLU A 44 15.04 24.39 6.96
N LEU A 45 15.29 23.23 7.59
CA LEU A 45 14.56 22.00 7.26
C LEU A 45 13.12 22.07 7.75
N GLY A 46 12.86 22.69 8.90
CA GLY A 46 11.51 22.96 9.38
C GLY A 46 10.72 23.87 8.42
N PHE A 47 11.38 24.89 7.86
CA PHE A 47 10.78 25.75 6.83
C PHE A 47 10.50 24.98 5.53
N LEU A 48 11.45 24.16 5.07
CA LEU A 48 11.28 23.28 3.91
C LEU A 48 10.07 22.34 4.09
N VAL A 49 9.97 21.66 5.23
CA VAL A 49 8.84 20.77 5.54
C VAL A 49 7.52 21.55 5.55
N THR A 50 7.50 22.75 6.12
CA THR A 50 6.30 23.61 6.13
C THR A 50 5.84 23.96 4.71
N LYS A 51 6.79 24.26 3.81
CA LYS A 51 6.50 24.54 2.39
C LYS A 51 6.00 23.29 1.66
N ILE A 52 6.60 22.13 1.91
CA ILE A 52 6.11 20.85 1.36
C ILE A 52 4.68 20.56 1.83
N LEU A 53 4.39 20.76 3.12
CA LEU A 53 3.04 20.57 3.67
C LEU A 53 2.02 21.54 3.07
N LYS A 54 2.42 22.78 2.76
CA LYS A 54 1.55 23.72 2.03
C LYS A 54 1.21 23.19 0.64
N LEU A 55 2.20 22.67 -0.09
CA LEU A 55 1.98 22.04 -1.41
C LEU A 55 1.05 20.83 -1.32
N LEU A 56 1.28 19.95 -0.34
CA LEU A 56 0.42 18.78 -0.09
C LEU A 56 -1.01 19.15 0.29
N ARG A 57 -1.24 20.32 0.88
CA ARG A 57 -2.59 20.80 1.26
C ARG A 57 -3.28 21.56 0.13
N SER A 58 -2.56 21.96 -0.91
CA SER A 58 -3.07 22.70 -2.07
C SER A 58 -4.27 22.00 -2.72
N SER A 59 -5.15 22.78 -3.33
CA SER A 59 -6.22 22.28 -4.20
C SER A 59 -5.71 21.96 -5.60
N ASN A 60 -4.55 22.49 -5.99
CA ASN A 60 -3.92 22.22 -7.27
C ASN A 60 -3.24 20.85 -7.26
N ASP A 61 -3.64 19.97 -8.19
CA ASP A 61 -3.11 18.62 -8.32
C ASP A 61 -1.62 18.60 -8.69
N PHE A 62 -1.11 19.63 -9.38
CA PHE A 62 0.31 19.74 -9.70
C PHE A 62 1.17 20.04 -8.45
N ASP A 63 0.69 20.91 -7.57
CA ASP A 63 1.36 21.18 -6.29
C ASP A 63 1.38 19.92 -5.41
N LEU A 64 0.28 19.18 -5.41
CA LEU A 64 0.19 17.91 -4.70
C LEU A 64 1.21 16.89 -5.24
N TRP A 65 1.35 16.78 -6.56
CA TRP A 65 2.36 15.95 -7.22
C TRP A 65 3.78 16.36 -6.80
N LYS A 66 4.12 17.65 -6.88
CA LYS A 66 5.43 18.18 -6.43
C LYS A 66 5.68 17.89 -4.95
N GLY A 67 4.68 18.12 -4.12
CA GLY A 67 4.74 17.89 -2.68
C GLY A 67 5.00 16.43 -2.34
N CYS A 68 4.35 15.50 -3.04
CA CYS A 68 4.56 14.06 -2.85
C CYS A 68 5.99 13.63 -3.19
N HIS A 69 6.48 13.97 -4.39
CA HIS A 69 7.84 13.61 -4.81
C HIS A 69 8.91 14.22 -3.92
N THR A 70 8.75 15.49 -3.56
CA THR A 70 9.69 16.15 -2.64
C THR A 70 9.67 15.49 -1.27
N SER A 71 8.49 15.15 -0.74
CA SER A 71 8.35 14.43 0.54
C SER A 71 9.10 13.11 0.54
N VAL A 72 8.99 12.34 -0.55
CA VAL A 72 9.67 11.06 -0.71
C VAL A 72 11.18 11.25 -0.72
N VAL A 73 11.69 12.20 -1.52
CA VAL A 73 13.12 12.49 -1.61
C VAL A 73 13.69 12.89 -0.25
N VAL A 74 13.10 13.89 0.41
CA VAL A 74 13.63 14.35 1.70
C VAL A 74 13.54 13.27 2.78
N CYS A 75 12.50 12.43 2.79
CA CYS A 75 12.39 11.32 3.73
C CYS A 75 13.39 10.19 3.45
N ALA A 76 13.69 9.91 2.18
CA ALA A 76 14.59 8.83 1.80
C ALA A 76 16.06 9.18 2.08
N TYR A 77 16.46 10.43 1.85
CA TYR A 77 17.85 10.86 1.93
C TYR A 77 18.20 11.62 3.22
N ASN A 78 17.21 12.04 4.02
CA ASN A 78 17.47 12.73 5.29
C ASN A 78 16.79 12.02 6.48
N PRO A 79 17.56 11.24 7.28
CA PRO A 79 17.03 10.54 8.45
C PRO A 79 16.39 11.46 9.48
N LEU A 80 16.88 12.71 9.64
CA LEU A 80 16.38 13.68 10.60
C LEU A 80 14.96 14.13 10.24
N ILE A 81 14.72 14.42 8.96
CA ILE A 81 13.38 14.77 8.45
C ILE A 81 12.44 13.58 8.59
N LEU A 82 12.89 12.37 8.24
CA LEU A 82 12.07 11.18 8.36
C LEU A 82 11.65 10.90 9.81
N SER A 83 12.56 11.02 10.78
CA SER A 83 12.25 10.81 12.19
C SER A 83 11.36 11.90 12.78
N ALA A 84 11.61 13.18 12.44
CA ALA A 84 10.89 14.31 13.03
C ALA A 84 9.54 14.59 12.35
N HIS A 85 9.47 14.47 11.03
CA HIS A 85 8.34 14.93 10.22
C HIS A 85 7.72 13.86 9.33
N GLY A 86 8.30 12.66 9.24
CA GLY A 86 7.78 11.58 8.38
C GLY A 86 6.32 11.23 8.67
N GLY A 87 5.93 11.20 9.95
CA GLY A 87 4.53 10.98 10.35
C GLY A 87 3.58 12.10 9.89
N GLN A 88 4.03 13.35 9.90
CA GLN A 88 3.24 14.50 9.47
C GLN A 88 3.06 14.51 7.94
N LEU A 89 4.12 14.22 7.19
CA LEU A 89 4.09 14.11 5.74
C LEU A 89 3.21 12.94 5.30
N LEU A 90 3.34 11.77 5.95
CA LEU A 90 2.48 10.61 5.70
C LEU A 90 1.00 10.95 5.94
N ALA A 91 0.68 11.66 7.01
CA ALA A 91 -0.69 12.07 7.32
C ALA A 91 -1.27 13.02 6.27
N ALA A 92 -0.48 13.96 5.78
CA ALA A 92 -0.91 14.92 4.76
C ALA A 92 -1.18 14.22 3.41
N ILE A 93 -0.28 13.32 2.99
CA ILE A 93 -0.47 12.50 1.77
C ILE A 93 -1.71 11.61 1.93
N TYR A 94 -1.85 10.92 3.06
CA TYR A 94 -3.01 10.07 3.33
C TYR A 94 -4.33 10.86 3.27
N SER A 95 -4.39 12.03 3.92
CA SER A 95 -5.61 12.85 3.94
C SER A 95 -6.07 13.25 2.54
N LYS A 96 -5.13 13.56 1.63
CA LYS A 96 -5.44 13.81 0.22
C LYS A 96 -5.89 12.55 -0.52
N LEU A 97 -5.24 11.41 -0.26
CA LEU A 97 -5.65 10.13 -0.84
C LEU A 97 -7.07 9.74 -0.42
N GLU A 98 -7.41 9.89 0.87
CA GLU A 98 -8.74 9.63 1.42
C GLU A 98 -9.81 10.54 0.78
N GLN A 99 -9.50 11.83 0.67
CA GLN A 99 -10.37 12.80 -0.02
C GLN A 99 -10.60 12.39 -1.48
N LYS A 100 -9.54 12.11 -2.24
CA LYS A 100 -9.64 11.76 -3.67
C LYS A 100 -10.31 10.41 -3.90
N THR A 101 -10.11 9.43 -3.01
CA THR A 101 -10.75 8.11 -3.09
C THR A 101 -12.26 8.22 -2.91
N SER A 102 -12.74 9.09 -2.02
CA SER A 102 -14.18 9.34 -1.81
C SER A 102 -14.89 9.88 -3.06
N PHE A 103 -14.15 10.54 -3.96
CA PHE A 103 -14.65 11.10 -5.22
C PHE A 103 -13.96 10.46 -6.43
N TYR A 104 -13.72 9.14 -6.37
CA TYR A 104 -12.94 8.41 -7.39
C TYR A 104 -13.41 8.70 -8.84
N SER A 105 -14.72 8.64 -9.10
CA SER A 105 -15.28 8.82 -10.44
C SER A 105 -14.99 10.19 -11.03
N SER A 106 -15.08 11.27 -10.25
CA SER A 106 -14.80 12.62 -10.72
C SER A 106 -13.30 12.85 -10.95
N VAL A 107 -12.45 12.27 -10.09
CA VAL A 107 -11.00 12.39 -10.22
C VAL A 107 -10.50 11.65 -11.45
N ILE A 108 -10.94 10.41 -11.69
CA ILE A 108 -10.51 9.61 -12.85
C ILE A 108 -10.99 10.18 -14.18
N SER A 109 -12.09 10.93 -14.16
CA SER A 109 -12.57 11.64 -15.36
C SER A 109 -11.62 12.75 -15.80
N SER A 110 -10.72 13.21 -14.93
CA SER A 110 -9.65 14.13 -15.31
C SER A 110 -8.50 13.42 -16.04
N SER A 111 -7.84 14.13 -16.95
CA SER A 111 -6.74 13.57 -17.77
C SER A 111 -5.56 13.05 -16.94
N HIS A 112 -5.35 13.60 -15.74
CA HIS A 112 -4.22 13.30 -14.85
C HIS A 112 -4.62 12.50 -13.60
N GLY A 113 -5.90 12.14 -13.43
CA GLY A 113 -6.40 11.50 -12.21
C GLY A 113 -5.71 10.18 -11.86
N LYS A 114 -5.46 9.33 -12.86
CA LYS A 114 -4.75 8.04 -12.68
C LYS A 114 -3.32 8.23 -12.17
N GLU A 115 -2.59 9.16 -12.77
CA GLU A 115 -1.20 9.45 -12.37
C GLU A 115 -1.14 10.07 -10.98
N LEU A 116 -2.16 10.86 -10.61
CA LEU A 116 -2.27 11.41 -9.26
C LEU A 116 -2.45 10.30 -8.21
N PHE A 117 -3.33 9.33 -8.45
CA PHE A 117 -3.47 8.16 -7.57
C PHE A 117 -2.18 7.34 -7.49
N ASN A 118 -1.52 7.10 -8.62
CA ASN A 118 -0.22 6.44 -8.67
C ASN A 118 0.80 7.16 -7.79
N THR A 119 0.91 8.48 -7.92
CA THR A 119 1.84 9.32 -7.15
C THR A 119 1.52 9.28 -5.65
N LEU A 120 0.24 9.41 -5.26
CA LEU A 120 -0.18 9.37 -3.86
C LEU A 120 0.08 8.02 -3.21
N VAL A 121 -0.32 6.93 -3.88
CA VAL A 121 -0.17 5.56 -3.36
C VAL A 121 1.30 5.17 -3.29
N SER A 122 2.09 5.45 -4.33
CA SER A 122 3.53 5.15 -4.34
C SER A 122 4.30 5.94 -3.28
N SER A 123 4.02 7.24 -3.14
CA SER A 123 4.67 8.09 -2.13
C SER A 123 4.34 7.64 -0.71
N MET A 124 3.07 7.34 -0.45
CA MET A 124 2.64 6.76 0.81
C MET A 124 3.34 5.42 1.08
N ALA A 125 3.37 4.52 0.10
CA ALA A 125 4.00 3.20 0.23
C ALA A 125 5.51 3.31 0.54
N ILE A 126 6.22 4.22 -0.11
CA ILE A 126 7.65 4.44 0.15
C ILE A 126 7.88 4.94 1.57
N ILE A 127 7.10 5.92 2.05
CA ILE A 127 7.24 6.43 3.42
C ILE A 127 6.88 5.35 4.45
N ILE A 128 5.85 4.53 4.21
CA ILE A 128 5.54 3.36 5.04
C ILE A 128 6.73 2.38 5.06
N ASP A 129 7.33 2.09 3.92
CA ASP A 129 8.47 1.17 3.82
C ASP A 129 9.74 1.71 4.51
N LEU A 130 9.95 3.02 4.51
CA LEU A 130 11.07 3.67 5.22
C LEU A 130 10.87 3.71 6.74
N THR A 131 9.62 3.72 7.21
CA THR A 131 9.27 3.82 8.63
C THR A 131 9.10 2.46 9.31
N LYS A 132 8.63 1.42 8.61
CA LYS A 132 8.25 0.11 9.19
C LYS A 132 9.38 -0.67 9.87
N ASN A 133 10.64 -0.40 9.52
CA ASN A 133 11.81 -1.08 10.07
C ASN A 133 12.44 -0.33 11.26
N LYS A 134 11.89 0.82 11.63
CA LYS A 134 12.38 1.67 12.73
C LYS A 134 11.42 1.57 13.91
N PRO A 135 11.73 0.83 14.99
CA PRO A 135 10.74 0.45 16.01
C PRO A 135 9.99 1.62 16.65
N THR A 136 10.70 2.68 17.07
CA THR A 136 10.11 3.86 17.70
C THR A 136 9.21 4.62 16.73
N LEU A 137 9.76 4.97 15.56
CA LEU A 137 9.04 5.68 14.51
C LEU A 137 7.82 4.89 14.01
N SER A 138 7.93 3.57 13.91
CA SER A 138 6.82 2.70 13.52
C SER A 138 5.69 2.73 14.55
N ARG A 139 6.03 2.58 15.84
CA ARG A 139 5.05 2.53 16.94
C ARG A 139 4.27 3.84 17.07
N GLU A 140 4.96 4.97 16.97
CA GLU A 140 4.38 6.29 17.26
C GLU A 140 3.77 6.95 16.03
N ALA A 141 4.40 6.83 14.86
CA ALA A 141 3.99 7.58 13.66
C ALA A 141 3.23 6.74 12.64
N LEU A 142 3.55 5.45 12.48
CA LEU A 142 2.99 4.60 11.43
C LEU A 142 1.76 3.81 11.88
N VAL A 143 1.89 2.99 12.94
CA VAL A 143 0.85 2.02 13.35
C VAL A 143 -0.50 2.69 13.66
N PRO A 144 -0.57 3.85 14.34
CA PRO A 144 -1.85 4.52 14.57
C PRO A 144 -2.55 4.93 13.27
N LYS A 145 -1.79 5.29 12.22
CA LYS A 145 -2.32 5.73 10.93
C LYS A 145 -2.73 4.56 10.02
N LEU A 146 -2.09 3.39 10.17
CA LEU A 146 -2.44 2.20 9.40
C LEU A 146 -3.93 1.80 9.58
N LYS A 147 -4.51 2.06 10.75
CA LYS A 147 -5.94 1.79 11.01
C LYS A 147 -6.87 2.57 10.07
N ALA A 148 -6.46 3.75 9.61
CA ALA A 148 -7.21 4.55 8.63
C ALA A 148 -6.79 4.22 7.19
N ILE A 149 -5.49 4.02 6.95
CA ILE A 149 -4.93 3.73 5.62
C ILE A 149 -5.49 2.43 5.04
N ILE A 150 -5.53 1.34 5.82
CA ILE A 150 -5.93 0.01 5.35
C ILE A 150 -7.35 0.01 4.75
N PRO A 151 -8.42 0.46 5.44
CA PRO A 151 -9.77 0.42 4.87
C PRO A 151 -9.93 1.31 3.63
N THR A 152 -9.22 2.44 3.55
CA THR A 152 -9.21 3.33 2.38
C THR A 152 -8.58 2.64 1.17
N LEU A 153 -7.43 1.98 1.37
CA LEU A 153 -6.78 1.19 0.32
C LEU A 153 -7.62 -0.02 -0.10
N ILE A 154 -8.29 -0.71 0.83
CA ILE A 154 -9.21 -1.81 0.47
C ILE A 154 -10.33 -1.31 -0.45
N THR A 155 -10.92 -0.15 -0.16
CA THR A 155 -11.95 0.43 -1.04
C THR A 155 -11.37 0.77 -2.41
N LEU A 156 -10.20 1.43 -2.47
CA LEU A 156 -9.55 1.79 -3.73
C LEU A 156 -9.16 0.57 -4.58
N SER A 157 -8.86 -0.57 -3.94
CA SER A 157 -8.49 -1.82 -4.65
C SER A 157 -9.62 -2.42 -5.50
N GLN A 158 -10.87 -2.00 -5.30
CA GLN A 158 -11.99 -2.36 -6.18
C GLN A 158 -11.83 -1.76 -7.58
N TYR A 159 -11.15 -0.62 -7.69
CA TYR A 159 -11.01 0.11 -8.95
C TYR A 159 -9.59 0.09 -9.50
N GLU A 160 -8.58 0.19 -8.63
CA GLU A 160 -7.15 0.24 -8.99
C GLU A 160 -6.35 -0.87 -8.27
N PRO A 161 -6.69 -2.16 -8.46
CA PRO A 161 -6.06 -3.28 -7.74
C PRO A 161 -4.55 -3.36 -7.97
N LYS A 162 -4.09 -3.07 -9.19
CA LYS A 162 -2.67 -3.13 -9.56
C LYS A 162 -1.79 -2.21 -8.72
N LEU A 163 -2.30 -1.02 -8.39
CA LEU A 163 -1.56 -0.02 -7.60
C LEU A 163 -1.53 -0.39 -6.11
N VAL A 164 -2.64 -0.92 -5.60
CA VAL A 164 -2.87 -1.00 -4.15
C VAL A 164 -2.52 -2.36 -3.54
N LEU A 165 -2.75 -3.46 -4.27
CA LEU A 165 -2.54 -4.81 -3.75
C LEU A 165 -1.09 -5.08 -3.28
N PRO A 166 -0.03 -4.62 -3.96
CA PRO A 166 1.33 -4.79 -3.45
C PRO A 166 1.58 -4.07 -2.11
N VAL A 167 0.92 -2.94 -1.89
CA VAL A 167 1.03 -2.16 -0.64
C VAL A 167 0.29 -2.88 0.49
N LEU A 168 -0.95 -3.30 0.25
CA LEU A 168 -1.74 -4.07 1.22
C LEU A 168 -1.04 -5.37 1.61
N GLN A 169 -0.43 -6.07 0.66
CA GLN A 169 0.35 -7.29 0.89
C GLN A 169 1.51 -7.05 1.85
N LYS A 170 2.30 -6.00 1.62
CA LYS A 170 3.43 -5.63 2.50
C LYS A 170 2.95 -5.30 3.91
N ILE A 171 1.86 -4.53 4.03
CA ILE A 171 1.27 -4.17 5.33
C ILE A 171 0.75 -5.43 6.03
N LEU A 172 0.03 -6.30 5.34
CA LEU A 172 -0.54 -7.51 5.92
C LEU A 172 0.54 -8.48 6.44
N LYS A 173 1.64 -8.65 5.68
CA LYS A 173 2.76 -9.51 6.10
C LYS A 173 3.49 -8.96 7.33
N ARG A 174 3.62 -7.64 7.47
CA ARG A 174 4.42 -7.01 8.53
C ARG A 174 3.61 -6.59 9.76
N ASN A 175 2.41 -6.05 9.54
CA ASN A 175 1.52 -5.49 10.55
C ASN A 175 0.21 -6.30 10.63
N ASN A 176 0.35 -7.62 10.72
CA ASN A 176 -0.74 -8.59 10.66
C ASN A 176 -1.83 -8.34 11.74
N THR A 177 -1.44 -7.97 12.96
CA THR A 177 -2.36 -7.65 14.06
C THR A 177 -3.17 -6.39 13.79
N THR A 178 -2.57 -5.38 13.16
CA THR A 178 -3.27 -4.15 12.74
C THR A 178 -4.20 -4.41 11.56
N PHE A 179 -3.86 -5.36 10.70
CA PHE A 179 -4.69 -5.75 9.55
C PHE A 179 -5.91 -6.59 9.95
N LYS A 180 -5.82 -7.34 11.05
CA LYS A 180 -6.84 -8.32 11.49
C LYS A 180 -8.30 -7.83 11.40
N PRO A 181 -8.67 -6.61 11.83
CA PRO A 181 -10.07 -6.14 11.76
C PRO A 181 -10.62 -6.00 10.33
N PHE A 182 -9.74 -5.94 9.32
CA PHE A 182 -10.11 -5.65 7.93
C PHE A 182 -10.08 -6.88 7.03
N ILE A 183 -9.74 -8.08 7.54
CA ILE A 183 -9.60 -9.32 6.76
C ILE A 183 -10.86 -9.63 5.96
N ASN A 184 -12.03 -9.61 6.60
CA ASN A 184 -13.28 -10.01 5.95
C ASN A 184 -13.65 -9.03 4.85
N LYS A 185 -13.51 -7.72 5.09
CA LYS A 185 -13.72 -6.69 4.07
C LYS A 185 -12.77 -6.88 2.89
N PHE A 186 -11.49 -7.17 3.15
CA PHE A 186 -10.52 -7.40 2.09
C PHE A 186 -10.80 -8.69 1.31
N ARG A 187 -11.21 -9.77 2.00
CA ARG A 187 -11.63 -11.03 1.37
C ARG A 187 -12.76 -10.81 0.39
N THR A 188 -13.81 -10.08 0.78
CA THR A 188 -14.95 -9.78 -0.11
C THR A 188 -14.50 -9.06 -1.37
N VAL A 189 -13.60 -8.07 -1.26
CA VAL A 189 -13.07 -7.37 -2.44
C VAL A 189 -12.28 -8.31 -3.35
N LEU A 190 -11.39 -9.13 -2.80
CA LEU A 190 -10.62 -10.10 -3.61
C LEU A 190 -11.51 -11.14 -4.28
N THR A 191 -12.53 -11.65 -3.58
CA THR A 191 -13.53 -12.56 -4.14
C THR A 191 -14.28 -11.91 -5.30
N ASN A 192 -14.70 -10.66 -5.17
CA ASN A 192 -15.39 -9.95 -6.26
C ASN A 192 -14.48 -9.77 -7.49
N LEU A 193 -13.19 -9.46 -7.29
CA LEU A 193 -12.22 -9.39 -8.39
C LEU A 193 -12.03 -10.74 -9.09
N ILE A 194 -12.11 -11.86 -8.36
CA ILE A 194 -12.00 -13.22 -8.93
C ILE A 194 -13.28 -13.61 -9.68
N ILE A 195 -14.47 -13.26 -9.18
CA ILE A 195 -15.74 -13.67 -9.78
C ILE A 195 -16.11 -12.78 -10.98
N SER A 196 -15.97 -11.47 -10.85
CA SER A 196 -16.57 -10.51 -11.80
C SER A 196 -15.62 -10.04 -12.89
N ASP A 197 -14.33 -9.89 -12.57
CA ASP A 197 -13.39 -9.15 -13.43
C ASP A 197 -12.08 -9.90 -13.74
N TYR A 198 -11.97 -11.19 -13.41
CA TYR A 198 -10.68 -11.88 -13.44
C TYR A 198 -9.99 -11.85 -14.82
N ALA A 199 -10.76 -11.94 -15.90
CA ALA A 199 -10.25 -11.89 -17.27
C ALA A 199 -9.78 -10.51 -17.73
N SER A 200 -10.27 -9.41 -17.12
CA SER A 200 -9.86 -8.04 -17.45
C SER A 200 -8.54 -7.64 -16.77
N LEU A 201 -8.12 -8.41 -15.76
CA LEU A 201 -6.88 -8.20 -15.01
C LEU A 201 -5.68 -8.79 -15.76
N ASP A 202 -4.57 -8.04 -15.80
CA ASP A 202 -3.30 -8.58 -16.31
C ASP A 202 -2.73 -9.66 -15.37
N SER A 203 -1.89 -10.54 -15.92
CA SER A 203 -1.31 -11.68 -15.18
C SER A 203 -0.61 -11.28 -13.87
N LYS A 204 0.05 -10.11 -13.82
CA LYS A 204 0.70 -9.65 -12.56
C LYS A 204 -0.34 -9.28 -11.52
N THR A 205 -1.45 -8.69 -11.94
CA THR A 205 -2.56 -8.32 -11.05
C THR A 205 -3.32 -9.56 -10.57
N GLN A 206 -3.61 -10.52 -11.46
CA GLN A 206 -4.18 -11.82 -11.07
C GLN A 206 -3.31 -12.54 -10.02
N LYS A 207 -1.99 -12.63 -10.27
CA LYS A 207 -1.04 -13.17 -9.29
C LYS A 207 -1.10 -12.43 -7.96
N SER A 208 -1.14 -11.10 -7.99
CA SER A 208 -1.23 -10.27 -6.78
C SER A 208 -2.54 -10.50 -6.00
N VAL A 209 -3.66 -10.71 -6.70
CA VAL A 209 -4.95 -11.08 -6.09
C VAL A 209 -4.85 -12.43 -5.38
N CYS A 210 -4.36 -13.46 -6.07
CA CYS A 210 -4.18 -14.80 -5.49
C CYS A 210 -3.22 -14.80 -4.31
N GLU A 211 -2.09 -14.10 -4.41
CA GLU A 211 -1.12 -13.97 -3.32
C GLU A 211 -1.76 -13.31 -2.10
N ASN A 212 -2.43 -12.17 -2.26
CA ASN A 212 -3.11 -11.50 -1.16
C ASN A 212 -4.18 -12.41 -0.53
N PHE A 213 -4.97 -13.12 -1.34
CA PHE A 213 -5.98 -14.05 -0.87
C PHE A 213 -5.37 -15.18 -0.04
N ALA A 214 -4.23 -15.73 -0.47
CA ALA A 214 -3.49 -16.72 0.30
C ALA A 214 -2.99 -16.12 1.63
N TYR A 215 -2.38 -14.94 1.61
CA TYR A 215 -1.85 -14.30 2.82
C TYR A 215 -2.93 -13.94 3.86
N LEU A 216 -4.21 -13.81 3.48
CA LEU A 216 -5.31 -13.67 4.45
C LEU A 216 -5.36 -14.84 5.46
N HIS A 217 -4.87 -16.02 5.08
CA HIS A 217 -4.86 -17.22 5.92
C HIS A 217 -3.69 -17.26 6.90
N LEU A 218 -2.77 -16.27 6.87
CA LEU A 218 -1.78 -16.07 7.95
C LEU A 218 -2.43 -15.64 9.27
N LEU A 219 -3.66 -15.13 9.21
CA LEU A 219 -4.41 -14.66 10.36
C LEU A 219 -5.54 -15.64 10.66
N LYS A 220 -5.89 -15.80 11.95
CA LYS A 220 -7.15 -16.44 12.33
C LYS A 220 -8.31 -15.62 11.78
N ILE A 221 -8.87 -16.08 10.68
CA ILE A 221 -10.16 -15.61 10.17
C ILE A 221 -11.16 -16.00 11.27
N GLN A 222 -11.86 -15.02 11.82
CA GLN A 222 -13.03 -15.31 12.65
C GLN A 222 -14.08 -15.92 11.72
N VAL A 223 -14.03 -17.24 11.58
CA VAL A 223 -15.16 -17.97 11.03
C VAL A 223 -16.26 -17.77 12.06
N SER A 224 -17.32 -17.07 11.68
CA SER A 224 -18.57 -16.99 12.42
C SER A 224 -19.26 -18.36 12.39
N ASN A 225 -18.62 -19.36 13.01
CA ASN A 225 -19.26 -20.62 13.35
C ASN A 225 -19.80 -20.45 14.77
N THR A 226 -21.10 -20.26 14.85
CA THR A 226 -21.88 -20.13 16.10
C THR A 226 -21.98 -21.43 16.91
N ASN A 227 -21.19 -22.48 16.62
CA ASN A 227 -21.38 -23.82 17.18
C ASN A 227 -20.10 -24.52 17.69
N ASP A 228 -18.98 -23.81 17.89
CA ASP A 228 -17.80 -24.45 18.49
C ASP A 228 -17.83 -24.31 20.01
N ASP A 229 -18.19 -25.41 20.68
CA ASP A 229 -18.13 -25.61 22.13
C ASP A 229 -16.84 -25.02 22.74
N GLU A 230 -17.01 -24.14 23.72
CA GLU A 230 -15.94 -23.45 24.45
C GLU A 230 -14.98 -24.40 25.20
N THR A 231 -15.26 -25.70 25.24
CA THR A 231 -14.51 -26.71 26.00
C THR A 231 -13.38 -27.40 25.22
N GLN A 232 -13.28 -27.22 23.89
CA GLN A 232 -12.24 -27.87 23.05
C GLN A 232 -11.10 -26.92 22.61
N ALA A 233 -11.16 -25.64 22.99
CA ALA A 233 -10.23 -24.59 22.54
C ALA A 233 -8.76 -24.77 22.97
N HIS A 234 -8.45 -25.78 23.80
CA HIS A 234 -7.10 -26.09 24.28
C HIS A 234 -6.32 -27.11 23.44
N HIS A 235 -6.92 -27.71 22.40
CA HIS A 235 -6.14 -28.48 21.44
C HIS A 235 -5.32 -27.51 20.58
N LYS A 236 -3.99 -27.64 20.64
CA LYS A 236 -3.01 -26.84 19.89
C LYS A 236 -3.35 -26.81 18.40
N VAL A 237 -4.18 -25.87 17.98
CA VAL A 237 -4.37 -25.54 16.56
C VAL A 237 -3.02 -25.11 16.04
N TYR A 238 -2.42 -25.94 15.19
CA TYR A 238 -1.14 -25.63 14.56
C TYR A 238 -1.16 -24.20 14.01
N PRO A 239 -0.05 -23.44 14.11
CA PRO A 239 0.01 -22.08 13.58
C PRO A 239 -0.40 -22.01 12.10
N ASP A 240 -0.21 -23.11 11.37
CA ASP A 240 -0.47 -23.23 9.93
C ASP A 240 -1.85 -23.78 9.58
N ALA A 241 -2.70 -24.07 10.58
CA ALA A 241 -3.98 -24.76 10.36
C ALA A 241 -4.88 -24.00 9.38
N ASN A 242 -4.95 -22.67 9.47
CA ASN A 242 -5.77 -21.86 8.57
C ASN A 242 -5.26 -21.87 7.13
N TRP A 243 -3.93 -21.87 6.95
CA TRP A 243 -3.31 -21.98 5.64
C TRP A 243 -3.65 -23.33 5.01
N ARG A 244 -3.53 -24.42 5.78
CA ARG A 244 -3.90 -25.77 5.35
C ARG A 244 -5.37 -25.87 4.99
N THR A 245 -6.27 -25.33 5.82
CA THR A 245 -7.71 -25.33 5.54
C THR A 245 -8.03 -24.58 4.25
N GLY A 246 -7.45 -23.40 4.04
CA GLY A 246 -7.61 -22.64 2.79
C GLY A 246 -7.10 -23.40 1.57
N LEU A 247 -5.91 -24.01 1.67
CA LEU A 247 -5.32 -24.80 0.59
C LEU A 247 -6.20 -26.01 0.22
N LEU A 248 -6.63 -26.79 1.21
CA LEU A 248 -7.47 -27.97 0.98
C LEU A 248 -8.85 -27.58 0.43
N SER A 249 -9.41 -26.46 0.86
CA SER A 249 -10.67 -25.92 0.35
C SER A 249 -10.57 -25.49 -1.12
N ILE A 250 -9.43 -24.98 -1.57
CA ILE A 250 -9.19 -24.69 -2.99
C ILE A 250 -8.98 -26.00 -3.76
N LEU A 251 -8.18 -26.93 -3.22
CA LEU A 251 -7.91 -28.22 -3.87
C LEU A 251 -9.19 -29.04 -4.09
N SER A 252 -10.14 -29.01 -3.15
CA SER A 252 -11.41 -29.72 -3.27
C SER A 252 -12.30 -29.21 -4.41
N GLN A 253 -12.07 -27.99 -4.92
CA GLN A 253 -12.86 -27.41 -6.02
C GLN A 253 -12.50 -27.96 -7.40
N PHE A 254 -11.37 -28.68 -7.55
CA PHE A 254 -11.01 -29.29 -8.83
C PHE A 254 -11.86 -30.52 -9.16
N LYS A 255 -12.23 -31.32 -8.15
CA LYS A 255 -12.98 -32.57 -8.36
C LYS A 255 -14.30 -32.36 -9.13
N PRO A 256 -15.17 -31.40 -8.77
CA PRO A 256 -16.40 -31.15 -9.52
C PRO A 256 -16.15 -30.76 -10.98
N ILE A 257 -15.11 -29.98 -11.25
CA ILE A 257 -14.78 -29.56 -12.63
C ILE A 257 -14.32 -30.75 -13.47
N ILE A 258 -13.50 -31.65 -12.90
CA ILE A 258 -13.07 -32.87 -13.57
C ILE A 258 -14.28 -33.78 -13.86
N GLN A 259 -15.21 -33.91 -12.91
CA GLN A 259 -16.44 -34.68 -13.09
C GLN A 259 -17.33 -34.10 -14.20
N LEU A 260 -17.41 -32.78 -14.35
CA LEU A 260 -18.09 -32.16 -15.50
C LEU A 260 -17.40 -32.49 -16.83
N CYS A 261 -16.07 -32.63 -16.84
CA CYS A 261 -15.36 -33.06 -18.05
C CYS A 261 -15.66 -34.52 -18.43
N GLU A 262 -16.03 -35.39 -17.47
CA GLU A 262 -16.44 -36.77 -17.74
C GLU A 262 -17.72 -36.86 -18.59
N GLU A 263 -18.58 -35.83 -18.53
CA GLU A 263 -19.78 -35.74 -19.39
C GLU A 263 -19.43 -35.52 -20.87
N ILE A 264 -18.24 -34.99 -21.16
CA ILE A 264 -17.76 -34.69 -22.51
C ILE A 264 -16.82 -35.79 -23.02
N LEU A 265 -15.98 -36.34 -22.15
CA LEU A 265 -14.94 -37.31 -22.47
C LEU A 265 -14.98 -38.48 -21.50
N ASP A 266 -14.97 -39.72 -22.01
CA ASP A 266 -14.83 -40.92 -21.19
C ASP A 266 -13.40 -41.03 -20.61
N LEU A 267 -13.17 -40.34 -19.49
CA LEU A 267 -11.88 -40.29 -18.81
C LEU A 267 -11.43 -41.67 -18.31
N ASN A 268 -12.37 -42.60 -18.07
CA ASN A 268 -12.08 -43.98 -17.66
C ASN A 268 -11.37 -44.76 -18.76
N LYS A 269 -11.75 -44.55 -20.03
CA LYS A 269 -11.02 -45.15 -21.16
C LYS A 269 -9.64 -44.54 -21.36
N ILE A 270 -9.48 -43.23 -21.19
CA ILE A 270 -8.21 -42.52 -21.44
C ILE A 270 -7.17 -42.85 -20.35
N MET A 271 -7.58 -42.94 -19.08
CA MET A 271 -6.69 -43.29 -17.97
C MET A 271 -6.16 -44.73 -18.06
N ASN A 272 -6.94 -45.64 -18.67
CA ASN A 272 -6.52 -47.02 -18.93
C ASN A 272 -5.49 -47.16 -20.07
N TYR A 273 -5.24 -46.13 -20.89
CA TYR A 273 -4.20 -46.13 -21.94
C TYR A 273 -2.83 -45.60 -21.46
N ARG A 274 -2.71 -45.17 -20.19
CA ARG A 274 -1.47 -44.63 -19.60
C ARG A 274 -0.77 -45.54 -18.59
N ASN A 275 -1.30 -46.74 -18.36
CA ASN A 275 -0.61 -47.85 -17.67
C ASN A 275 -0.20 -48.90 -18.69
#